data_AF-A0A0Q6MW55-F1
#
_entry.id   AF-A0A0Q6MW55-F1
#
_cell.length_a   1.000
_cell.length_b   1.000
_cell.length_c   1.000
_cell.angle_alpha   90.00
_cell.angle_beta   90.00
_cell.angle_gamma   90.00
#
_symmetry.space_group_name_H-M   'P 1'
#
loop_
_entity.id
_entity.type
_entity.pdbx_description
1 polymer ?
#
loop_
_entity_poly.entity_id
_entity_poly.type
_entity_poly.pdbx_seq_one_letter_code
_entity_poly.pdbx_strand_id
1 'polypeptide(L)'
;MTGVYLLAGVWALAILAVFIQAIRLSYRIEARSPDLTNRSGFPRKAMMFHTVTNMNLARDAETQGMRRRMNRLLLIVLAGFAVMWAGLYLVRSTG
;
A
#
# COMPACT_ATOMS: atom_id res chain seq x y z
N MET A 1 -27.28 14.80 -5.86
CA MET A 1 -25.96 15.04 -5.24
C MET A 1 -25.54 13.97 -4.23
N THR A 2 -26.44 13.33 -3.48
CA THR A 2 -26.13 12.31 -2.45
C THR A 2 -25.45 11.03 -2.97
N GLY A 3 -25.83 10.51 -4.14
CA GLY A 3 -25.26 9.25 -4.66
C GLY A 3 -23.77 9.29 -4.99
N VAL A 4 -23.26 10.42 -5.50
CA VAL A 4 -21.84 10.59 -5.85
C VAL A 4 -20.97 10.60 -4.59
N TYR A 5 -21.42 11.28 -3.53
CA TYR A 5 -20.70 11.29 -2.24
C TYR A 5 -20.69 9.93 -1.56
N LEU A 6 -21.79 9.17 -1.65
CA LEU A 6 -21.83 7.79 -1.16
C LEU A 6 -20.85 6.89 -1.91
N LEU A 7 -20.82 6.99 -3.24
CA LEU A 7 -19.88 6.23 -4.06
C LEU A 7 -18.42 6.60 -3.75
N ALA A 8 -18.13 7.89 -3.57
CA ALA A 8 -16.80 8.35 -3.16
C ALA A 8 -16.41 7.85 -1.76
N GLY A 9 -17.35 7.82 -0.82
CA GLY A 9 -17.14 7.27 0.53
C GLY A 9 -16.81 5.77 0.49
N VAL A 10 -17.59 4.98 -0.25
CA VAL A 10 -17.33 3.54 -0.44
C VAL A 10 -16.00 3.31 -1.14
N TRP A 11 -15.67 4.12 -2.15
CA TRP A 11 -14.39 4.07 -2.85
C TRP A 11 -13.22 4.31 -1.90
N ALA A 12 -13.30 5.36 -1.07
CA ALA A 12 -12.26 5.68 -0.09
C ALA A 12 -12.06 4.53 0.91
N LEU A 13 -13.14 3.93 1.41
CA LEU A 13 -13.07 2.78 2.32
C LEU A 13 -12.43 1.55 1.65
N ALA A 14 -12.75 1.29 0.38
CA ALA A 14 -12.14 0.20 -0.37
C ALA A 14 -10.63 0.40 -0.54
N ILE A 15 -10.17 1.60 -0.95
CA ILE A 15 -8.74 1.91 -1.09
C ILE A 15 -8.03 1.82 0.26
N LEU A 16 -8.64 2.33 1.33
CA LEU A 16 -8.09 2.25 2.69
C LEU A 16 -7.91 0.79 3.13
N ALA A 17 -8.91 -0.07 2.89
CA ALA A 17 -8.83 -1.48 3.24
C ALA A 17 -7.69 -2.20 2.48
N VAL A 18 -7.50 -1.91 1.19
CA VAL A 18 -6.37 -2.45 0.41
C VAL A 18 -5.04 -1.95 0.96
N PHE A 19 -4.95 -0.67 1.32
CA PHE A 19 -3.73 -0.08 1.86
C PHE A 19 -3.36 -0.68 3.22
N ILE A 20 -4.34 -0.89 4.12
CA ILE A 20 -4.13 -1.58 5.40
C ILE A 20 -3.58 -3.00 5.16
N GLN A 21 -4.07 -3.73 4.17
CA GLN A 21 -3.54 -5.06 3.85
C GLN A 21 -2.07 -5.00 3.40
N ALA A 22 -1.69 -3.99 2.60
CA ALA A 22 -0.30 -3.78 2.20
C ALA A 22 0.58 -3.49 3.42
N ILE A 23 0.12 -2.66 4.36
CA ILE A 23 0.81 -2.35 5.62
C ILE A 23 1.02 -3.63 6.45
N ARG A 24 -0.03 -4.42 6.67
CA ARG A 24 0.06 -5.67 7.43
C ARG A 24 1.05 -6.64 6.81
N LEU A 25 1.12 -6.68 5.48
CA LEU A 25 2.07 -7.52 4.77
C LEU A 25 3.51 -7.01 4.89
N SER A 26 3.72 -5.69 4.88
CA SER A 26 5.03 -5.08 5.17
C SER A 26 5.55 -5.50 6.54
N TYR A 27 4.71 -5.46 7.59
CA TYR A 27 5.13 -5.88 8.94
C TYR A 27 5.48 -7.37 9.02
N ARG A 28 4.78 -8.24 8.27
CA ARG A 28 5.12 -9.68 8.21
C ARG A 28 6.46 -9.94 7.52
N ILE A 29 6.79 -9.17 6.49
CA ILE A 29 8.08 -9.25 5.79
C ILE A 29 9.22 -8.79 6.71
N GLU A 30 8.99 -7.70 7.43
CA GLU A 30 9.94 -7.12 8.39
C GLU A 30 10.26 -8.09 9.54
N ALA A 31 9.23 -8.71 10.13
CA ALA A 31 9.40 -9.70 11.19
C ALA A 31 10.22 -10.94 10.78
N ARG A 32 10.31 -11.21 9.47
CA ARG A 32 11.07 -12.33 8.89
C ARG A 32 12.46 -11.94 8.40
N SER A 33 12.77 -10.65 8.31
CA SER A 33 14.05 -10.17 7.81
C SER A 33 14.96 -9.77 8.99
N PRO A 34 15.98 -10.58 9.35
CA PRO A 34 16.80 -10.36 10.55
C PRO A 34 17.58 -9.04 10.55
N ASP A 35 17.85 -8.48 9.36
CA ASP A 35 18.49 -7.16 9.17
C ASP A 35 17.52 -5.98 9.38
N LEU A 36 16.22 -6.22 9.37
CA LEU A 36 15.17 -5.25 9.66
C LEU A 36 14.64 -5.39 11.09
N THR A 37 14.91 -6.52 11.77
CA THR A 37 14.57 -6.73 13.18
C THR A 37 15.22 -5.67 14.05
N ASN A 38 14.37 -4.86 14.67
CA ASN A 38 14.78 -3.76 15.53
C ASN A 38 15.50 -4.27 16.79
N ARG A 39 16.85 -4.23 16.80
CA ARG A 39 17.67 -4.61 17.97
C ARG A 39 17.83 -3.48 18.99
N SER A 40 17.43 -2.24 18.67
CA SER A 40 17.69 -1.06 19.51
C SER A 40 16.51 -0.67 20.43
N GLY A 41 15.36 -1.33 20.33
CA GLY A 41 14.19 -1.06 21.17
C GLY A 41 13.40 0.22 20.81
N PHE A 42 13.84 1.01 19.83
CA PHE A 42 13.15 2.23 19.40
C PHE A 42 12.21 1.98 18.22
N PRO A 43 10.93 2.40 18.24
CA PRO A 43 10.04 2.22 17.11
C PRO A 43 10.57 2.94 15.85
N ARG A 44 11.13 2.18 14.90
CA ARG A 44 11.48 2.70 13.57
C ARG A 44 10.20 2.87 12.76
N LYS A 45 9.90 4.12 12.38
CA LYS A 45 8.71 4.47 11.60
C LYS A 45 8.72 3.76 10.23
N ALA A 46 7.64 3.01 9.98
CA ALA A 46 7.18 2.41 8.72
C ALA A 46 8.23 2.20 7.61
N MET A 47 8.88 1.03 7.62
CA MET A 47 9.88 0.58 6.65
C MET A 47 9.34 0.22 5.26
N MET A 48 8.10 0.61 4.89
CA MET A 48 7.53 0.31 3.56
C MET A 48 8.47 0.72 2.41
N PHE A 49 9.21 1.83 2.60
CA PHE A 49 10.18 2.30 1.61
C PHE A 49 11.26 1.25 1.32
N HIS A 50 11.80 0.58 2.34
CA HIS A 50 12.84 -0.45 2.19
C HIS A 50 12.28 -1.72 1.54
N THR A 51 11.05 -2.08 1.89
CA THR A 51 10.32 -3.22 1.31
C THR A 51 10.00 -3.01 -0.18
N VAL A 52 9.67 -1.78 -0.56
CA VAL A 52 9.43 -1.39 -1.96
C VAL A 52 10.75 -1.35 -2.74
N THR A 53 11.78 -0.68 -2.21
CA THR A 53 13.09 -0.49 -2.88
C THR A 53 14.02 -1.70 -2.78
N ASN A 54 13.62 -2.79 -2.13
CA ASN A 54 14.40 -4.03 -1.95
C ASN A 54 15.74 -3.80 -1.21
N MET A 55 15.77 -2.85 -0.28
CA MET A 55 16.94 -2.60 0.55
C MET A 55 16.87 -3.48 1.81
N ASN A 56 17.89 -4.31 2.05
CA ASN A 56 18.04 -5.16 3.24
C ASN A 56 16.94 -6.21 3.50
N LEU A 57 16.24 -6.68 2.46
CA LEU A 57 15.34 -7.82 2.59
C LEU A 57 16.07 -9.16 2.48
N ALA A 58 15.62 -10.13 3.28
CA ALA A 58 15.99 -11.52 3.09
C ALA A 58 15.66 -11.97 1.65
N ARG A 59 16.63 -12.64 1.01
CA ARG A 59 16.54 -13.09 -0.39
C ARG A 59 15.87 -14.46 -0.55
N ASP A 60 15.21 -14.95 0.50
CA ASP A 60 14.46 -16.20 0.44
C ASP A 60 13.22 -16.06 -0.46
N ALA A 61 12.82 -17.17 -1.09
CA ALA A 61 11.73 -17.18 -2.07
C ALA A 61 10.37 -16.79 -1.46
N GLU A 62 10.17 -17.07 -0.17
CA GLU A 62 8.94 -16.80 0.56
C GLU A 62 8.77 -15.29 0.82
N THR A 63 9.84 -14.63 1.29
CA THR A 63 9.92 -13.19 1.53
C THR A 63 9.76 -12.39 0.23
N GLN A 64 10.39 -12.83 -0.86
CA GLN A 64 10.20 -12.19 -2.17
C GLN A 64 8.78 -12.40 -2.73
N GLY A 65 8.14 -13.54 -2.45
CA GLY A 65 6.73 -13.78 -2.78
C GLY A 65 5.79 -12.82 -2.05
N MET A 66 6.00 -12.64 -0.75
CA MET A 66 5.24 -11.67 0.05
C MET A 66 5.47 -10.23 -0.42
N ARG A 67 6.71 -9.86 -0.77
CA ARG A 67 7.02 -8.54 -1.33
C ARG A 67 6.26 -8.29 -2.64
N ARG A 68 6.26 -9.25 -3.57
CA ARG A 68 5.49 -9.13 -4.83
C ARG A 68 4.01 -8.92 -4.57
N ARG A 69 3.44 -9.65 -3.59
CA ARG A 69 2.04 -9.48 -3.19
C ARG A 69 1.78 -8.10 -2.56
N MET A 70 2.70 -7.59 -1.74
CA MET A 70 2.61 -6.24 -1.17
C MET A 70 2.67 -5.18 -2.27
N ASN A 71 3.62 -5.28 -3.20
CA ASN A 71 3.74 -4.35 -4.31
C ASN A 71 2.49 -4.36 -5.21
N ARG A 72 1.88 -5.53 -5.44
CA ARG A 72 0.60 -5.61 -6.16
C ARG A 72 -0.52 -4.84 -5.46
N LEU A 73 -0.62 -4.94 -4.13
CA LEU A 73 -1.60 -4.16 -3.35
C LEU A 73 -1.32 -2.66 -3.45
N LEU A 74 -0.05 -2.24 -3.37
CA LEU A 74 0.33 -0.84 -3.54
C LEU A 74 0.02 -0.31 -4.95
N LEU A 75 0.23 -1.13 -5.99
CA LEU A 75 -0.15 -0.79 -7.37
C LEU A 75 -1.66 -0.62 -7.52
N ILE A 76 -2.47 -1.44 -6.84
CA ILE A 76 -3.93 -1.29 -6.82
C ILE A 76 -4.34 0.03 -6.17
N VAL A 77 -3.72 0.41 -5.05
CA VAL A 77 -3.96 1.70 -4.39
C VAL A 77 -3.62 2.85 -5.34
N LEU A 78 -2.47 2.78 -6.01
CA LEU A 78 -2.01 3.81 -6.94
C LEU A 78 -2.94 3.93 -8.16
N ALA A 79 -3.36 2.81 -8.73
CA ALA A 79 -4.37 2.77 -9.79
C ALA A 79 -5.71 3.35 -9.31
N GLY A 80 -6.11 3.08 -8.07
CA GLY A 80 -7.32 3.64 -7.47
C GLY A 80 -7.31 5.17 -7.39
N PHE A 81 -6.17 5.76 -7.01
CA PHE A 81 -6.00 7.22 -7.06
C PHE A 81 -5.99 7.77 -8.48
N ALA A 82 -5.35 7.07 -9.43
CA ALA A 82 -5.34 7.48 -10.83
C ALA A 82 -6.75 7.50 -11.45
N VAL A 83 -7.57 6.47 -11.17
CA VAL A 83 -8.98 6.40 -11.61
C VAL A 83 -9.79 7.55 -11.02
N MET A 84 -9.63 7.82 -9.71
CA MET A 84 -10.32 8.93 -9.06
C MET A 84 -9.92 10.28 -9.66
N TRP A 85 -8.63 10.49 -9.91
CA TRP A 85 -8.13 11.71 -10.54
C TRP A 85 -8.70 11.88 -11.97
N ALA A 86 -8.68 10.83 -12.79
CA ALA A 86 -9.26 10.86 -14.12
C ALA A 86 -10.76 11.19 -14.09
N GLY A 87 -11.51 10.58 -13.17
CA GLY A 87 -12.93 10.87 -12.97
C GLY A 87 -13.19 12.33 -12.60
N LEU A 88 -12.40 12.89 -11.67
CA LEU A 88 -12.51 14.30 -11.27
C LEU A 88 -12.14 15.25 -12.42
N TYR A 89 -11.10 14.91 -13.21
CA TYR A 89 -10.70 15.69 -14.37
C TYR A 89 -11.81 15.75 -15.43
N LEU A 90 -12.43 14.60 -15.73
CA LEU A 90 -13.55 14.52 -16.69
C LEU A 90 -14.77 15.32 -16.22
N VAL A 91 -15.14 15.22 -14.94
CA VAL A 91 -16.23 16.00 -14.36
C VAL A 91 -15.93 17.51 -14.46
N ARG A 92 -14.67 17.90 -14.21
CA ARG A 92 -14.25 19.31 -14.33
C ARG A 92 -14.23 19.80 -15.78
N SER A 93 -13.89 18.97 -16.75
CA SER A 93 -13.80 19.39 -18.16
C SER A 93 -15.14 19.39 -18.89
N THR A 94 -16.18 18.77 -18.30
CA THR A 94 -17.54 18.68 -18.87
C THR A 94 -18.54 19.63 -18.22
N GLY A 95 -18.17 20.26 -17.10
CA GLY A 95 -18.93 21.34 -16.44
C GLY A 95 -18.38 22.71 -16.79
#